data_AF-A0A5D0VHL9-F1
#
_entry.id   AF-A0A5D0VHL9-F1
#
_cell.length_a   1.000
_cell.length_b   1.000
_cell.length_c   1.000
_cell.angle_alpha   90.00
_cell.angle_beta   90.00
_cell.angle_gamma   90.00
#
_symmetry.space_group_name_H-M   'P 1'
#
loop_
_entity.id
_entity.type
_entity.pdbx_description
1 polymer ?
#
loop_
_entity_poly.entity_id
_entity_poly.type
_entity_poly.pdbx_seq_one_letter_code
_entity_poly.pdbx_strand_id
1 'polypeptide(L)' 'MFFKQGLEEMQEYRTKAQVYAFERGIAACREGKSLEDNPYPPQADYFDFWKRGYFQQLEERTDCGRA' A
#
# COMPACT_ATOMS: atom_id res chain seq x y z
N MET A 1 27.93 11.59 -6.62
CA MET A 1 26.54 11.24 -6.98
C MET A 1 26.10 10.12 -6.06
N PHE A 2 25.45 10.43 -4.93
CA PHE A 2 25.11 9.44 -3.90
C PHE A 2 23.66 9.59 -3.48
N PHE A 3 22.70 9.15 -4.30
CA PHE A 3 21.29 8.98 -3.87
C PHE A 3 20.56 7.94 -4.74
N LYS A 4 21.12 6.72 -4.82
CA LYS A 4 20.43 5.54 -5.37
C LYS A 4 20.75 4.27 -4.56
N GLN A 5 20.72 4.39 -3.23
CA GLN A 5 21.01 3.25 -2.34
C GLN A 5 20.33 3.47 -0.98
N GLY A 6 19.00 3.47 -0.97
CA GLY A 6 18.22 3.66 0.26
C GLY A 6 16.78 3.15 0.22
N LEU A 7 16.34 2.58 -0.91
CA LEU A 7 15.00 2.00 -1.05
C LEU A 7 15.01 0.46 -1.15
N GLU A 8 16.16 -0.15 -1.37
CA GLU A 8 16.28 -1.61 -1.47
C GLU A 8 16.51 -2.29 -0.11
N GLU A 9 17.10 -1.60 0.89
CA GLU A 9 17.39 -2.20 2.21
C GLU A 9 16.21 -2.20 3.20
N MET A 10 15.10 -1.50 2.93
CA MET A 10 13.87 -1.58 3.74
C MET A 10 12.79 -2.52 3.15
N GLN A 11 13.10 -3.22 2.06
CA GLN A 11 12.25 -4.30 1.55
C GLN A 11 12.50 -5.62 2.29
N GLU A 12 13.70 -5.81 2.86
CA GLU A 12 14.15 -7.10 3.40
C GLU A 12 13.42 -7.53 4.70
N TYR A 13 12.84 -6.58 5.44
CA TYR A 13 12.17 -6.85 6.73
C TYR A 13 10.65 -6.85 6.68
N ARG A 14 10.01 -6.70 5.50
CA ARG A 14 8.56 -6.90 5.41
C ARG A 14 8.26 -8.37 5.31
N THR A 15 7.47 -8.89 6.26
CA THR A 15 6.99 -10.27 6.16
C THR A 15 6.17 -10.41 4.88
N LYS A 16 6.16 -11.61 4.27
CA LYS A 16 5.35 -11.89 3.07
C LYS A 16 3.89 -11.47 3.25
N ALA A 17 3.37 -11.58 4.48
CA ALA A 17 2.03 -11.16 4.84
C ALA A 17 1.82 -9.63 4.79
N GLN A 18 2.82 -8.82 5.17
CA GLN A 18 2.75 -7.36 5.05
C GLN A 18 2.79 -6.89 3.60
N VAL A 19 3.64 -7.51 2.77
CA VAL A 19 3.66 -7.24 1.32
C VAL A 19 2.32 -7.62 0.69
N TYR A 20 1.79 -8.79 1.02
CA TYR A 20 0.49 -9.23 0.53
C TYR A 20 -0.64 -8.29 0.96
N ALA A 21 -0.64 -7.83 2.22
CA ALA A 21 -1.61 -6.86 2.71
C ALA A 21 -1.55 -5.55 1.91
N PHE A 22 -0.35 -5.05 1.63
CA PHE A 22 -0.14 -3.86 0.83
C PHE A 22 -0.65 -4.01 -0.61
N GLU A 23 -0.32 -5.10 -1.31
CA GLU A 23 -0.82 -5.38 -2.66
C GLU A 23 -2.35 -5.51 -2.70
N ARG A 24 -2.94 -6.12 -1.67
CA ARG A 24 -4.39 -6.21 -1.49
C ARG A 24 -5.05 -4.84 -1.32
N GLY A 25 -4.36 -3.88 -0.70
CA GLY A 25 -4.81 -2.49 -0.58
C GLY A 25 -4.88 -1.78 -1.92
N ILE A 26 -3.82 -1.92 -2.73
CA ILE A 26 -3.77 -1.40 -4.10
C ILE A 26 -4.93 -1.97 -4.92
N ALA A 27 -5.11 -3.29 -4.90
CA ALA A 27 -6.16 -3.97 -5.64
C ALA A 27 -7.55 -3.47 -5.23
N ALA A 28 -7.81 -3.34 -3.92
CA ALA A 28 -9.08 -2.83 -3.42
C ALA A 28 -9.41 -1.42 -3.94
N CYS A 29 -8.41 -0.52 -3.97
CA CYS A 29 -8.60 0.81 -4.56
C CYS A 29 -8.92 0.74 -6.06
N ARG A 30 -8.25 -0.15 -6.83
CA ARG A 30 -8.53 -0.35 -8.27
C ARG A 30 -9.93 -0.90 -8.50
N GLU A 31 -10.38 -1.81 -7.65
CA GLU A 31 -11.73 -2.39 -7.69
C GLU A 31 -12.82 -1.42 -7.23
N GLY A 32 -12.46 -0.22 -6.73
CA GLY A 32 -13.43 0.77 -6.25
C GLY A 32 -14.02 0.44 -4.88
N LYS A 33 -13.38 -0.44 -4.10
CA LYS A 33 -13.74 -0.73 -2.72
C LYS A 33 -13.41 0.45 -1.81
N SER A 34 -14.00 0.49 -0.62
CA SER A 34 -13.76 1.53 0.37
C SER A 34 -12.74 1.08 1.41
N LEU A 35 -12.25 2.01 2.24
CA LEU A 35 -11.33 1.69 3.35
C LEU A 35 -11.97 0.77 4.40
N GLU A 36 -13.30 0.76 4.49
CA GLU A 36 -14.08 -0.11 5.38
C GLU A 36 -14.07 -1.58 4.93
N ASP A 37 -13.77 -1.85 3.66
CA ASP A 37 -13.61 -3.20 3.11
C ASP A 37 -12.24 -3.83 3.47
N ASN A 38 -11.45 -3.17 4.31
CA ASN A 38 -10.20 -3.72 4.80
C ASN A 38 -10.46 -4.98 5.63
N PRO A 39 -9.99 -6.17 5.21
CA PRO A 39 -10.26 -7.41 5.92
C PRO A 39 -9.46 -7.56 7.22
N TYR A 40 -8.49 -6.68 7.47
CA TYR A 40 -7.62 -6.76 8.64
C TYR A 40 -8.20 -5.96 9.81
N PRO A 41 -8.12 -6.47 11.05
CA PRO A 41 -8.55 -5.71 12.22
C PRO A 41 -7.60 -4.53 12.46
N PRO A 42 -8.07 -3.39 13.00
CA PRO A 42 -7.25 -2.19 13.20
C PRO A 42 -6.00 -2.39 14.05
N GLN A 43 -5.94 -3.42 14.91
CA GLN A 43 -4.79 -3.70 15.75
C GLN A 43 -3.71 -4.55 15.06
N ALA A 44 -3.99 -5.07 13.87
CA ALA A 44 -3.01 -5.90 13.14
C ALA A 44 -2.02 -5.02 12.37
N ASP A 45 -0.75 -5.40 12.41
CA ASP A 45 0.30 -4.72 11.63
C ASP A 45 -0.05 -4.64 10.14
N TYR A 46 -0.78 -5.63 9.62
CA TYR A 46 -1.25 -5.71 8.23
C TYR A 46 -2.27 -4.63 7.84
N PHE A 47 -3.03 -4.10 8.81
CA PHE A 47 -4.04 -3.07 8.57
C PHE A 47 -3.42 -1.81 7.97
N ASP A 48 -2.31 -1.35 8.55
CA ASP A 48 -1.60 -0.17 8.07
C ASP A 48 -0.95 -0.40 6.72
N PHE A 49 -0.39 -1.60 6.47
CA PHE A 49 0.17 -1.92 5.16
C PHE A 49 -0.90 -1.94 4.07
N TRP A 50 -2.07 -2.52 4.33
CA TRP A 50 -3.19 -2.48 3.39
C TRP A 50 -3.64 -1.04 3.11
N LYS A 51 -3.80 -0.21 4.15
CA LYS A 51 -4.17 1.20 3.94
C LYS A 51 -3.13 1.97 3.14
N ARG A 52 -1.83 1.75 3.40
CA ARG A 52 -0.74 2.36 2.62
C ARG A 52 -0.85 2.03 1.14
N GLY A 53 -1.09 0.75 0.80
CA GLY A 53 -1.29 0.35 -0.60
C GLY A 53 -2.53 0.99 -1.23
N TYR A 54 -3.63 1.04 -0.48
CA TYR A 54 -4.86 1.70 -0.93
C TYR A 54 -4.64 3.19 -1.23
N PHE A 55 -4.02 3.92 -0.29
CA PHE A 55 -3.78 5.36 -0.45
C PHE A 55 -2.80 5.66 -1.56
N GLN A 56 -1.72 4.88 -1.71
CA GLN A 56 -0.80 5.07 -2.83
C GLN A 56 -1.53 4.96 -4.17
N GLN A 57 -2.36 3.94 -4.36
CA GLN A 57 -3.12 3.79 -5.60
C GLN A 57 -4.17 4.88 -5.78
N LEU A 58 -4.76 5.37 -4.67
CA LEU A 58 -5.70 6.49 -4.70
C LEU A 58 -5.00 7.77 -5.14
N GLU A 59 -3.82 8.06 -4.60
CA GLU A 59 -2.96 9.19 -4.97
C GLU A 59 -2.61 9.13 -6.45
N GLU A 60 -2.14 7.97 -6.95
CA GLU A 60 -1.86 7.75 -8.37
C GLU A 60 -3.11 7.96 -9.25
N ARG A 61 -4.28 7.52 -8.79
CA ARG A 61 -5.55 7.71 -9.51
C ARG A 61 -5.98 9.18 -9.53
N THR A 62 -5.78 9.90 -8.43
CA THR A 62 -6.10 11.33 -8.35
C THR A 62 -5.13 12.20 -9.14
N ASP A 63 -3.86 11.80 -9.25
CA ASP A 63 -2.85 12.51 -10.03
C ASP A 63 -3.08 12.35 -11.55
N CYS A 64 -3.56 11.17 -11.99
CA CYS A 64 -3.95 10.91 -13.38
C CYS A 64 -5.17 11.75 -13.86
N GLY A 65 -5.89 12.42 -12.95
CA GLY A 65 -6.98 13.34 -13.26
C GLY A 65 -6.58 14.81 -13.38
N ARG A 66 -5.28 15.14 -13.28
CA ARG A 66 -4.77 16.52 -13.24
C ARG A 66 -3.81 16.89 -14.38
N ALA A 67 -3.89 16.19 -15.50
CA ALA A 67 -3.17 16.49 -16.74
C ALA A 67 -4.14 16.91 -17.86
#